data_AF-A0AAV5H3K0-F1
#
_entry.id   AF-A0AAV5H3K0-F1
#
_cell.length_a   1.000
_cell.length_b   1.000
_cell.length_c   1.000
_cell.angle_alpha   90.00
_cell.angle_beta   90.00
_cell.angle_gamma   90.00
#
_symmetry.space_group_name_H-M   'P 1'
#
loop_
_entity.id
_entity.type
_entity.pdbx_description
1 polymer ?
#
loop_
_entity_poly.entity_id
_entity_poly.type
_entity_poly.pdbx_seq_one_letter_code
_entity_poly.pdbx_strand_id
1 'polypeptide(L)'
;MSIFEYNEEEEMKKIRAAEYSVGWQTGVADGKTKGIALGKAIGQAESVLELLDDLGEIPESLRDGILKETDVILLKKWLKEAAKAESIQMFLERTGPE
;
A
#
# COMPACT_ATOMS: atom_id res chain seq x y z
N MET A 1 7.25 -2.37 -61.73
CA MET A 1 7.36 -1.67 -60.43
C MET A 1 7.07 -2.68 -59.35
N SER A 2 8.08 -3.05 -58.56
CA SER A 2 7.92 -3.92 -57.39
C SER A 2 7.67 -3.00 -56.19
N ILE A 3 6.44 -3.03 -55.69
CA ILE A 3 6.06 -2.39 -54.44
C ILE A 3 5.78 -3.55 -53.48
N PHE A 4 6.68 -3.70 -52.52
CA PHE A 4 6.78 -4.71 -51.47
C PHE A 4 5.49 -5.49 -51.16
N GLU A 5 5.56 -6.82 -51.26
CA GLU A 5 4.60 -7.74 -50.62
C GLU A 5 4.53 -7.41 -49.13
N TYR A 6 3.42 -6.79 -48.72
CA TYR A 6 3.13 -6.50 -47.34
C TYR A 6 2.81 -7.84 -46.65
N ASN A 7 3.72 -8.34 -45.81
CA ASN A 7 3.48 -9.57 -45.06
C ASN A 7 2.64 -9.24 -43.81
N GLU A 8 1.32 -9.18 -44.00
CA GLU A 8 0.34 -8.89 -42.95
C GLU A 8 0.48 -9.80 -41.73
N GLU A 9 0.89 -11.06 -41.92
CA GLU A 9 1.05 -12.03 -40.84
C GLU A 9 2.19 -11.66 -39.87
N GLU A 10 3.30 -11.15 -40.42
CA GLU A 10 4.45 -10.70 -39.62
C GLU A 10 4.14 -9.39 -38.87
N GLU A 11 3.41 -8.46 -39.48
CA GLU A 11 2.94 -7.25 -38.79
C GLU A 11 1.94 -7.59 -37.68
N MET A 12 1.03 -8.53 -37.90
CA MET A 12 0.08 -9.01 -36.87
C MET A 12 0.77 -9.77 -35.73
N LYS A 13 1.90 -10.45 -35.97
CA LYS A 13 2.73 -11.01 -34.89
C LYS A 13 3.39 -9.91 -34.06
N LYS A 14 3.93 -8.87 -34.70
CA LYS A 14 4.58 -7.74 -34.02
C LYS A 14 3.59 -6.98 -33.14
N ILE A 15 2.38 -6.70 -33.64
CA ILE A 15 1.32 -6.02 -32.89
C ILE A 15 0.94 -6.86 -31.66
N ARG A 16 0.68 -8.17 -31.81
CA ARG A 16 0.35 -9.05 -30.67
C ARG A 16 1.47 -9.13 -29.63
N ALA A 17 2.72 -9.20 -30.07
CA ALA A 17 3.86 -9.20 -29.16
C ALA A 17 3.99 -7.85 -28.40
N ALA A 18 3.72 -6.74 -29.07
CA ALA A 18 3.71 -5.41 -28.47
C ALA A 18 2.57 -5.27 -27.45
N GLU A 19 1.34 -5.67 -27.80
CA GLU A 19 0.18 -5.65 -26.91
C GLU A 19 0.40 -6.50 -25.65
N TYR A 20 0.94 -7.71 -25.83
CA TYR A 20 1.30 -8.59 -24.71
C TYR A 20 2.36 -7.93 -23.81
N SER A 21 3.40 -7.33 -24.39
CA SER A 21 4.44 -6.62 -23.64
C SER A 21 3.87 -5.44 -22.84
N VAL A 22 2.96 -4.66 -23.43
CA VAL A 22 2.30 -3.54 -22.74
C VAL A 22 1.43 -4.04 -21.59
N GLY A 23 0.63 -5.08 -21.81
CA GLY A 23 -0.20 -5.69 -20.75
C GLY A 23 0.65 -6.22 -19.60
N TRP A 24 1.75 -6.91 -19.91
CA TRP A 24 2.69 -7.40 -18.91
C TRP A 24 3.32 -6.25 -18.10
N GLN A 25 3.86 -5.23 -18.77
CA GLN A 25 4.47 -4.08 -18.10
C GLN A 25 3.46 -3.34 -17.21
N THR A 26 2.21 -3.20 -17.67
CA THR A 26 1.14 -2.56 -16.90
C THR A 26 0.80 -3.37 -15.65
N GLY A 27 0.64 -4.70 -15.78
CA GLY A 27 0.37 -5.57 -14.63
C GLY A 27 1.51 -5.59 -13.61
N VAL A 28 2.76 -5.61 -14.06
CA VAL A 28 3.93 -5.54 -13.17
C VAL A 28 4.01 -4.18 -12.46
N ALA A 29 3.74 -3.08 -13.18
CA ALA A 29 3.74 -1.75 -12.59
C ALA A 29 2.65 -1.61 -11.52
N ASP A 30 1.42 -2.03 -11.81
CA ASP A 30 0.29 -1.99 -10.87
C ASP A 30 0.51 -2.89 -9.65
N GLY A 31 1.07 -4.10 -9.85
CA GLY A 31 1.43 -4.98 -8.75
C GLY A 31 2.49 -4.36 -7.83
N LYS A 32 3.52 -3.72 -8.42
CA LYS A 32 4.58 -3.06 -7.67
C LYS A 32 4.06 -1.85 -6.88
N THR A 33 3.22 -1.01 -7.47
CA THR A 33 2.65 0.16 -6.79
C THR A 33 1.75 -0.26 -5.62
N LYS A 34 0.87 -1.24 -5.82
CA LYS A 34 0.03 -1.81 -4.76
C LYS A 34 0.86 -2.42 -3.64
N GLY A 35 1.89 -3.20 -3.99
CA GLY A 35 2.78 -3.81 -3.00
C GLY A 35 3.51 -2.78 -2.14
N ILE A 36 4.04 -1.70 -2.75
CA ILE A 36 4.70 -0.62 -2.01
C ILE A 36 3.72 0.11 -1.09
N ALA A 37 2.49 0.39 -1.56
CA ALA A 37 1.48 1.06 -0.76
C ALA A 37 1.07 0.23 0.47
N LEU A 38 0.80 -1.06 0.28
CA LEU A 38 0.48 -1.99 1.37
C LEU A 38 1.64 -2.13 2.35
N GLY A 39 2.87 -2.33 1.86
CA GLY A 39 4.05 -2.44 2.71
C GLY A 39 4.29 -1.19 3.55
N LYS A 40 4.01 0.00 3.00
CA LYS A 40 4.09 1.26 3.73
C LYS A 40 3.04 1.36 4.83
N ALA A 41 1.80 0.95 4.55
CA ALA A 41 0.74 0.94 5.55
C ALA A 41 1.08 -0.03 6.70
N ILE A 42 1.46 -1.27 6.38
CA ILE A 42 1.87 -2.27 7.37
C ILE A 42 3.00 -1.74 8.25
N GLY A 43 4.08 -1.23 7.65
CA GLY A 43 5.22 -0.70 8.42
C GLY A 43 4.84 0.48 9.32
N GLN A 44 3.91 1.34 8.90
CA GLN A 44 3.43 2.43 9.75
C GLN A 44 2.53 1.92 10.89
N ALA A 45 1.67 0.94 10.63
CA ALA A 45 0.86 0.31 11.67
C ALA A 45 1.74 -0.34 12.74
N GLU A 46 2.79 -1.06 12.33
CA GLU A 46 3.79 -1.63 13.23
C GLU A 46 4.51 -0.55 14.06
N SER A 47 4.93 0.57 13.44
CA SER A 47 5.54 1.70 14.18
C SER A 47 4.58 2.34 15.19
N VAL A 48 3.29 2.42 14.89
CA VAL A 48 2.28 2.92 15.86
C VAL A 48 2.23 1.97 17.05
N LEU A 49 2.14 0.67 16.80
CA LEU A 49 2.04 -0.33 17.86
C LEU A 49 3.30 -0.36 18.73
N GLU A 50 4.49 -0.25 18.14
CA GLU A 50 5.75 -0.18 18.88
C GLU A 50 5.75 0.99 19.88
N LEU A 51 5.34 2.18 19.45
CA LEU A 51 5.24 3.34 20.35
C LEU A 51 4.18 3.16 21.44
N LEU A 52 3.07 2.48 21.13
CA LEU A 52 2.03 2.22 22.12
C LEU A 52 2.47 1.16 23.14
N ASP A 53 3.27 0.18 22.74
CA ASP A 53 3.78 -0.90 23.61
C ASP A 53 4.65 -0.31 24.75
N ASP A 54 5.43 0.73 24.45
CA ASP A 54 6.20 1.50 25.44
C ASP A 54 5.31 2.23 26.48
N LEU A 55 4.06 2.54 26.13
CA LEU A 55 3.10 3.25 27.00
C LEU A 55 2.28 2.29 27.87
N GLY A 56 2.26 0.99 27.57
CA GLY A 56 1.56 -0.02 28.35
C GLY A 56 0.88 -1.10 27.51
N GLU A 57 0.00 -1.88 28.15
CA GLU A 57 -0.70 -2.99 27.50
C GLU A 57 -1.72 -2.48 26.47
N ILE A 58 -1.50 -2.87 25.20
CA ILE A 58 -2.37 -2.50 24.08
C ILE A 58 -3.57 -3.47 24.03
N PRO A 59 -4.82 -2.98 24.13
CA PRO A 59 -6.00 -3.83 23.96
C PRO A 59 -6.01 -4.53 22.59
N GLU A 60 -6.37 -5.81 22.54
CA GLU A 60 -6.41 -6.58 21.28
C GLU A 60 -7.27 -5.91 20.21
N SER A 61 -8.41 -5.33 20.59
CA SER A 61 -9.30 -4.61 19.66
C SER A 61 -8.60 -3.43 18.98
N LEU A 62 -7.75 -2.71 19.72
CA LEU A 62 -6.98 -1.59 19.20
C LEU A 62 -5.85 -2.10 18.29
N ARG A 63 -5.14 -3.14 18.72
CA ARG A 63 -4.08 -3.77 17.92
C ARG A 63 -4.61 -4.25 16.56
N ASP A 64 -5.73 -4.96 16.57
CA ASP A 64 -6.40 -5.43 15.36
C ASP A 64 -6.87 -4.29 14.46
N GLY A 65 -7.40 -3.22 15.05
CA GLY A 65 -7.82 -2.02 14.31
C GLY A 65 -6.65 -1.37 13.59
N ILE A 66 -5.51 -1.22 14.27
CA ILE A 66 -4.31 -0.61 13.70
C ILE A 66 -3.72 -1.48 12.58
N LEU A 67 -3.64 -2.81 12.77
CA LEU A 67 -3.09 -3.74 11.76
C LEU A 67 -3.97 -3.87 10.51
N LYS A 68 -5.29 -3.68 10.63
CA LYS A 68 -6.22 -3.72 9.49
C LYS A 68 -6.29 -2.39 8.74
N GLU A 69 -5.77 -1.31 9.31
CA GLU A 69 -5.79 0.00 8.67
C GLU A 69 -4.80 0.03 7.49
N THR A 70 -5.27 0.56 6.35
CA THR A 70 -4.48 0.69 5.12
C THR A 70 -4.31 2.15 4.70
N ASP A 71 -5.04 3.07 5.31
CA ASP A 71 -4.88 4.51 5.11
C ASP A 71 -3.60 5.02 5.80
N VAL A 72 -2.56 5.15 4.98
CA VAL A 72 -1.26 5.73 5.32
C VAL A 72 -1.37 7.13 5.95
N ILE A 73 -2.39 7.92 5.60
CA ILE A 73 -2.60 9.26 6.17
C ILE A 73 -3.09 9.13 7.62
N LEU A 74 -4.07 8.26 7.84
CA LEU A 74 -4.60 7.98 9.17
C LEU A 74 -3.54 7.35 10.08
N LEU A 75 -2.81 6.34 9.59
CA LEU A 75 -1.70 5.73 10.30
C LEU A 75 -0.61 6.74 10.66
N LYS A 76 -0.30 7.69 9.77
CA LYS A 76 0.64 8.77 10.07
C LYS A 76 0.12 9.73 11.13
N LYS A 77 -1.20 9.98 11.18
CA LYS A 77 -1.82 10.76 12.27
C LYS A 77 -1.69 10.01 13.59
N TRP A 78 -2.06 8.72 13.62
CA TRP A 78 -1.91 7.88 14.80
C TRP A 78 -0.47 7.79 15.27
N LEU A 79 0.51 7.66 14.37
CA LEU A 79 1.93 7.63 14.73
C LEU A 79 2.36 8.90 15.47
N LYS A 80 1.91 10.07 15.00
CA LYS A 80 2.19 11.34 15.66
C LYS A 80 1.49 11.49 17.01
N GLU A 81 0.30 10.93 17.16
CA GLU A 81 -0.41 10.96 18.44
C GLU A 81 0.17 9.96 19.44
N ALA A 82 0.53 8.75 19.00
CA ALA A 82 1.23 7.77 19.83
C ALA A 82 2.55 8.35 20.36
N ALA A 83 3.34 9.02 19.51
CA ALA A 83 4.59 9.66 19.93
C ALA A 83 4.41 10.82 20.95
N LYS A 84 3.19 11.37 21.09
CA LYS A 84 2.87 12.45 22.04
C LYS A 84 2.04 11.96 23.22
N ALA A 85 1.55 10.73 23.17
CA ALA A 85 0.70 10.18 24.20
C ALA A 85 1.60 9.76 25.37
N GLU A 86 1.12 10.02 26.58
CA GLU A 86 1.76 9.54 27.82
C GLU A 86 1.10 8.27 28.34
N SER A 87 -0.01 7.82 27.71
CA SER A 87 -0.71 6.58 28.02
C SER A 87 -1.58 6.12 26.85
N ILE A 88 -1.94 4.83 26.84
CA ILE A 88 -2.90 4.26 25.87
C ILE A 88 -4.25 4.99 25.91
N GLN A 89 -4.72 5.36 27.11
CA GLN A 89 -5.99 6.07 27.27
C GLN A 89 -5.97 7.43 26.56
N MET A 90 -4.88 8.20 26.73
CA MET A 90 -4.70 9.49 26.08
C MET A 90 -4.62 9.37 24.56
N PHE A 91 -4.02 8.28 24.04
CA PHE A 91 -4.04 7.99 22.61
C PHE A 91 -5.48 7.76 22.13
N LEU A 92 -6.23 6.88 22.80
CA LEU A 92 -7.63 6.56 22.46
C LEU A 92 -8.53 7.80 22.47
N GLU A 93 -8.35 8.73 23.40
CA GLU A 93 -9.12 9.98 23.45
C GLU A 93 -8.86 10.89 22.25
N ARG A 94 -7.67 10.81 21.63
CA ARG A 94 -7.29 11.65 20.49
C ARG A 94 -7.52 10.99 19.13
N THR A 95 -7.61 9.66 19.11
CA THR A 95 -7.70 8.87 17.87
C THR A 95 -8.96 8.05 17.76
N GLY A 96 -9.71 7.89 18.86
CA GLY A 96 -10.96 7.15 18.88
C GLY A 96 -12.03 7.78 17.99
N PRO A 97 -12.94 6.97 17.43
CA PRO A 97 -14.16 7.49 16.82
C PRO A 97 -15.01 8.17 17.91
N GLU A 98 -15.61 9.32 17.58
CA GLU A 98 -16.68 9.92 18.40
C GLU A 98 -17.85 8.94 18.63
#